data_AF-A0A7L5BK97-F1
#
_entry.id   AF-A0A7L5BK97-F1
#
_cell.length_a   1.000
_cell.length_b   1.000
_cell.length_c   1.000
_cell.angle_alpha   90.00
_cell.angle_beta   90.00
_cell.angle_gamma   90.00
#
_symmetry.space_group_name_H-M   'P 1'
#
loop_
_entity.id
_entity.type
_entity.pdbx_description
1 polymer ?
#
loop_
_entity_poly.entity_id
_entity_poly.type
_entity_poly.pdbx_seq_one_letter_code
_entity_poly.pdbx_strand_id
1 'polypeptide(L)'
;MGRALLVMDSDQNRRKAIDWIGKAPFGTRVEFKASKRTLPQNDLLWALLTEVSQQLDLGGKKYEPSQWKAIFLHAFGREISFLPSLDQKTFLPIELSSSDLSKDEMTDFIEFILKEAAERGVVFNDPRQHETAGSDNSGDNPPAPSPEDEPEAPPQASGSSIHTDAEWLKTAARMLWAATNTNGNTDANLVVLNAQRLAVGDLVTDDITQGAKDKAGSIYRTCKQVVMHETKPEKALEIICRHAGIETKEIGGEA
;
A
#
# COMPACT_ATOMS: atom_id res chain seq x y z
N MET A 1 21.58 5.58 0.55
CA MET A 1 21.01 6.85 0.05
C MET A 1 19.66 7.08 0.71
N GLY A 2 19.38 8.32 1.13
CA GLY A 2 18.09 8.67 1.75
C GLY A 2 16.96 8.75 0.74
N ARG A 3 15.73 8.48 1.19
CA ARG A 3 14.50 8.66 0.40
C ARG A 3 14.23 10.16 0.24
N ALA A 4 14.04 10.63 -0.98
CA ALA A 4 13.61 12.00 -1.26
C ALA A 4 12.17 12.01 -1.77
N LEU A 5 11.33 12.90 -1.24
CA LEU A 5 9.96 13.14 -1.69
C LEU A 5 9.86 14.58 -2.21
N LEU A 6 9.23 14.75 -3.37
CA LEU A 6 9.02 16.05 -4.00
C LEU A 6 7.60 16.13 -4.55
N VAL A 7 6.84 17.14 -4.12
CA VAL A 7 5.48 17.38 -4.60
C VAL A 7 5.55 18.31 -5.82
N MET A 8 4.91 17.91 -6.92
CA MET A 8 4.86 18.69 -8.16
C MET A 8 3.75 19.76 -8.10
N ASP A 9 3.93 20.76 -7.24
CA ASP A 9 2.98 21.87 -7.02
C ASP A 9 3.34 23.18 -7.76
N SER A 10 4.56 23.26 -8.29
CA SER A 10 5.12 24.47 -8.89
C SER A 10 6.11 24.13 -10.01
N ASP A 11 6.30 25.06 -10.94
CA ASP A 11 7.29 24.92 -12.02
C ASP A 11 8.72 24.78 -11.49
N GLN A 12 9.01 25.36 -10.32
CA GLN A 12 10.30 25.22 -9.65
C GLN A 12 10.54 23.79 -9.18
N ASN A 13 9.54 23.17 -8.53
CA ASN A 13 9.62 21.77 -8.11
C ASN A 13 9.68 20.82 -9.31
N ARG A 14 9.01 21.15 -10.42
CA ARG A 14 9.15 20.40 -11.68
C ARG A 14 10.58 20.45 -12.22
N ARG A 15 11.24 21.61 -12.23
CA ARG A 15 12.65 21.74 -12.65
C ARG A 15 13.60 20.98 -11.72
N LYS A 16 13.35 21.03 -10.41
CA LYS A 16 14.12 20.29 -9.40
C LYS A 16 14.01 18.77 -9.60
N ALA A 17 12.82 18.26 -9.92
CA ALA A 17 12.63 16.84 -10.25
C ALA A 17 13.48 16.42 -11.46
N ILE A 18 13.52 17.25 -12.51
CA ILE A 18 14.33 16.99 -13.71
C ILE A 18 15.83 16.92 -13.37
N ASP A 19 16.32 17.85 -12.55
CA ASP A 19 17.71 17.85 -12.09
C ASP A 19 18.05 16.59 -11.27
N TRP A 20 17.15 16.17 -10.38
CA TRP A 20 17.32 14.96 -9.57
C TRP A 20 17.38 13.68 -10.41
N ILE A 21 16.52 13.58 -11.42
CA ILE A 21 16.53 12.45 -12.36
C ILE A 21 17.85 12.39 -13.12
N GLY A 22 18.42 13.55 -13.52
CA GLY A 22 19.70 13.61 -14.23
C GLY A 22 20.91 13.20 -13.39
N LYS A 23 20.85 13.32 -12.07
CA LYS A 23 21.94 12.99 -11.13
C LYS A 23 21.80 11.60 -10.49
N ALA A 24 20.68 10.93 -10.68
CA ALA A 24 20.38 9.67 -10.03
C ALA A 24 21.26 8.53 -10.56
N PRO A 25 21.84 7.67 -9.69
CA PRO A 25 22.59 6.50 -10.13
C PRO A 25 21.68 5.46 -10.80
N PHE A 26 22.28 4.59 -11.62
CA PHE A 26 21.58 3.46 -12.20
C PHE A 26 20.95 2.56 -11.12
N GLY A 27 19.70 2.14 -11.34
CA GLY A 27 18.90 1.42 -10.33
C GLY A 27 18.01 2.30 -9.47
N THR A 28 18.06 3.63 -9.60
CA THR A 28 17.12 4.54 -8.93
C THR A 28 15.71 4.41 -9.51
N ARG A 29 14.72 4.10 -8.66
CA ARG A 29 13.30 4.03 -9.04
C ARG A 29 12.63 5.40 -8.83
N VAL A 30 11.99 5.92 -9.87
CA VAL A 30 11.15 7.12 -9.81
C VAL A 30 9.68 6.69 -9.78
N GLU A 31 8.95 7.09 -8.75
CA GLU A 31 7.53 6.76 -8.61
C GLU A 31 6.67 8.04 -8.71
N PHE A 32 5.80 8.11 -9.71
CA PHE A 32 4.82 9.17 -9.85
C PHE A 32 3.49 8.73 -9.24
N LYS A 33 3.18 9.22 -8.05
CA LYS A 33 1.85 9.08 -7.44
C LYS A 33 1.06 10.35 -7.70
N ALA A 34 -0.08 10.23 -8.38
CA ALA A 34 -1.02 11.34 -8.47
C ALA A 34 -1.43 11.76 -7.05
N SER A 35 -1.47 13.06 -6.80
CA SER A 35 -1.91 13.62 -5.53
C SER A 35 -3.40 13.26 -5.35
N LYS A 36 -3.68 12.09 -4.75
CA LYS A 36 -4.99 11.83 -4.17
C LYS A 36 -5.16 12.96 -3.17
N ARG A 37 -6.24 13.73 -3.29
CA ARG A 37 -6.54 14.94 -2.50
C ARG A 37 -6.82 14.62 -1.01
N THR A 38 -6.02 13.73 -0.42
CA THR A 38 -6.11 13.10 0.91
C THR A 38 -4.76 13.14 1.65
N LEU A 39 -3.68 13.66 1.05
CA LEU A 39 -2.42 13.95 1.76
C LEU A 39 -2.62 14.79 3.04
N PRO A 40 -3.50 15.82 3.08
CA PRO A 40 -3.67 16.62 4.28
C PRO A 40 -4.14 15.82 5.50
N GLN A 41 -4.99 14.79 5.30
CA GLN A 41 -5.50 13.98 6.42
C GLN A 41 -4.46 13.00 6.94
N ASN A 42 -3.67 12.38 6.06
CA ASN A 42 -2.59 11.48 6.49
C ASN A 42 -1.47 12.29 7.16
N ASP A 43 -1.10 13.44 6.59
CA ASP A 43 -0.09 14.33 7.17
C ASP A 43 -0.55 14.88 8.52
N LEU A 44 -1.84 15.23 8.66
CA LEU A 44 -2.44 15.62 9.94
C LEU A 44 -2.38 14.49 10.96
N LEU A 45 -2.75 13.26 10.57
CA LEU A 45 -2.65 12.10 11.46
C LEU A 45 -1.23 11.96 12.03
N TRP A 46 -0.21 11.98 11.17
CA TRP A 46 1.17 11.83 11.61
C TRP A 46 1.62 12.99 12.50
N ALA A 47 1.22 14.23 12.19
CA ALA A 47 1.50 15.38 13.06
C ALA A 47 0.89 15.20 14.47
N LEU A 48 -0.37 14.78 14.55
CA LEU A 48 -1.03 14.52 15.84
C LEU A 48 -0.34 13.39 16.61
N LEU A 49 0.00 12.30 15.94
CA LEU A 49 0.71 11.18 16.57
C LEU A 49 2.11 11.56 17.04
N THR A 50 2.81 12.45 16.34
CA THR A 50 4.10 13.00 16.78
C THR A 50 3.95 13.82 18.04
N GLU A 51 2.93 14.69 18.13
CA GLU A 51 2.64 15.45 19.35
C GLU A 51 2.30 14.53 20.52
N VAL A 52 1.43 13.53 20.30
CA VAL A 52 1.11 12.53 21.33
C VAL A 52 2.37 11.77 21.78
N SER A 53 3.22 11.34 20.85
CA SER A 53 4.46 10.63 21.16
C SER A 53 5.42 11.44 22.04
N GLN A 54 5.48 12.76 21.84
CA GLN A 54 6.34 13.63 22.62
C GLN A 54 5.80 13.88 24.04
N GLN A 55 4.49 14.09 24.14
CA GLN A 55 3.82 14.56 25.36
C GLN A 55 3.30 13.43 26.24
N LEU A 56 2.92 12.28 25.67
CA LEU A 56 2.25 11.19 26.35
C LEU A 56 3.18 9.99 26.58
N ASP A 57 3.11 9.44 27.79
CA ASP A 57 3.74 8.22 28.22
C ASP A 57 2.69 7.22 28.73
N LEU A 58 2.82 5.97 28.30
CA LEU A 58 1.91 4.89 28.68
C LEU A 58 2.65 3.91 29.59
N GLY A 59 2.26 3.85 30.87
CA GLY A 59 2.90 2.96 31.84
C GLY A 59 4.38 3.28 32.09
N GLY A 60 4.77 4.56 32.00
CA GLY A 60 6.14 5.02 32.19
C GLY A 60 7.08 4.75 31.00
N LYS A 61 6.54 4.34 29.85
CA LYS A 61 7.29 4.20 28.59
C LYS A 61 6.77 5.16 27.54
N LYS A 62 7.70 5.77 26.81
CA LYS A 62 7.42 6.51 25.58
C LYS A 62 7.35 5.55 24.40
N TYR A 63 6.45 5.85 23.48
CA TYR A 63 6.24 5.08 22.26
C TYR A 63 6.44 5.98 21.06
N GLU A 64 6.94 5.41 19.96
CA GLU A 64 7.10 6.10 18.69
C GLU A 64 5.73 6.43 18.06
N PRO A 65 5.63 7.43 17.16
CA PRO A 65 4.36 7.79 16.53
C PRO A 65 3.68 6.61 15.81
N SER A 66 4.46 5.71 15.21
CA SER A 66 3.96 4.49 14.57
C SER A 66 3.36 3.49 15.57
N GLN A 67 3.89 3.41 16.78
CA GLN A 67 3.38 2.56 17.86
C GLN A 67 2.14 3.18 18.52
N TRP A 68 2.11 4.50 18.67
CA TRP A 68 0.90 5.20 19.12
C TRP A 68 -0.27 5.00 18.17
N LYS A 69 -0.01 4.99 16.85
CA LYS A 69 -1.02 4.67 15.84
C LYS A 69 -1.66 3.29 16.09
N ALA A 70 -0.84 2.27 16.33
CA ALA A 70 -1.27 0.91 16.65
C ALA A 70 -2.16 0.88 17.90
N ILE A 71 -1.70 1.54 18.97
CA ILE A 71 -2.42 1.63 20.25
C ILE A 71 -3.78 2.31 20.07
N PHE A 72 -3.85 3.42 19.33
CA PHE A 72 -5.10 4.12 19.07
C PHE A 72 -6.02 3.32 18.15
N LEU A 73 -5.51 2.64 17.13
CA LEU A 73 -6.31 1.78 16.26
C LEU A 73 -6.97 0.64 17.04
N HIS A 74 -6.22 0.03 17.95
CA HIS A 74 -6.77 -0.97 18.85
C HIS A 74 -7.85 -0.39 19.76
N ALA A 75 -7.62 0.78 20.35
CA ALA A 75 -8.61 1.47 21.20
C ALA A 75 -9.86 1.93 20.44
N PHE A 76 -9.72 2.25 19.15
CA PHE A 76 -10.82 2.60 18.24
C PHE A 76 -11.72 1.39 17.90
N GLY A 77 -11.32 0.17 18.28
CA GLY A 77 -12.13 -1.04 18.14
C GLY A 77 -11.81 -1.86 16.89
N ARG A 78 -10.62 -1.69 16.29
CA ARG A 78 -10.17 -2.60 15.24
C ARG A 78 -9.77 -3.94 15.84
N GLU A 79 -10.34 -5.01 15.29
CA GLU A 79 -10.01 -6.37 15.68
C GLU A 79 -8.55 -6.68 15.35
N ILE A 80 -7.83 -7.23 16.33
CA ILE A 80 -6.52 -7.82 16.14
C ILE A 80 -6.72 -9.28 15.76
N SER A 81 -6.20 -9.66 14.59
CA SER A 81 -6.17 -11.06 14.20
C SER A 81 -4.86 -11.68 14.67
N PHE A 82 -4.94 -12.78 15.41
CA PHE A 82 -3.76 -13.53 15.84
C PHE A 82 -3.51 -14.67 14.86
N LEU A 83 -2.47 -14.53 14.04
CA LEU A 83 -2.05 -15.61 13.16
C LEU A 83 -0.99 -16.48 13.83
N PRO A 84 -1.03 -17.81 13.66
CA PRO A 84 0.06 -18.65 14.11
C PRO A 84 1.32 -18.32 13.30
N SER A 85 2.45 -18.21 14.00
CA SER A 85 3.78 -18.21 13.36
C SER A 85 4.01 -19.52 12.60
N LEU A 86 4.87 -19.51 11.58
CA LEU A 86 5.24 -20.73 10.83
C LEU A 86 5.78 -21.83 11.76
N ASP A 87 6.51 -21.44 12.81
CA ASP A 87 7.06 -22.36 13.79
C ASP A 87 6.03 -22.90 14.80
N GLN A 88 4.77 -22.42 14.75
CA GLN A 88 3.66 -22.76 15.64
C GLN A 88 3.90 -22.52 17.14
N LYS A 89 5.01 -21.86 17.49
CA LYS A 89 5.41 -21.57 18.88
C LYS A 89 4.87 -20.25 19.40
N THR A 90 4.47 -19.36 18.50
CA THR A 90 3.96 -18.04 18.87
C THR A 90 2.83 -17.59 17.95
N PHE A 91 2.12 -16.57 18.39
CA PHE A 91 1.12 -15.87 17.60
C PHE A 91 1.65 -14.50 17.21
N LEU A 92 1.42 -14.12 15.96
CA LEU A 92 1.71 -12.80 15.43
C LEU A 92 0.41 -11.98 15.49
N PRO A 93 0.35 -10.92 16.31
CA PRO A 93 -0.76 -9.99 16.25
C PRO A 93 -0.66 -9.22 14.93
N ILE A 94 -1.65 -9.39 14.06
CA ILE A 94 -1.82 -8.57 12.87
C ILE A 94 -2.86 -7.51 13.20
N GLU A 95 -2.38 -6.28 13.21
CA GLU A 95 -3.25 -5.11 13.26
C GLU A 95 -3.76 -4.81 11.85
N LEU A 96 -5.07 -4.59 11.72
CA LEU A 96 -5.61 -4.09 10.47
C LEU A 96 -5.01 -2.71 10.17
N SER A 97 -4.45 -2.58 8.98
CA SER A 97 -3.75 -1.36 8.57
C SER A 97 -4.72 -0.19 8.46
N SER A 98 -4.33 0.99 8.95
CA SER A 98 -5.10 2.21 8.71
C SER A 98 -5.24 2.55 7.22
N SER A 99 -4.45 1.92 6.35
CA SER A 99 -4.54 2.08 4.90
C SER A 99 -5.82 1.48 4.31
N ASP A 100 -6.48 0.59 5.05
CA ASP A 100 -7.76 -0.03 4.66
C ASP A 100 -8.97 0.76 5.16
N LEU A 101 -8.76 1.86 5.92
CA LEU A 101 -9.83 2.75 6.35
C LEU A 101 -10.38 3.54 5.17
N SER A 102 -11.71 3.63 5.09
CA SER A 102 -12.37 4.61 4.24
C SER A 102 -12.07 6.04 4.73
N LYS A 103 -12.38 7.03 3.89
CA LYS A 103 -12.13 8.45 4.24
C LYS A 103 -12.93 8.90 5.46
N ASP A 104 -14.15 8.39 5.59
CA ASP A 104 -15.04 8.74 6.69
C ASP A 104 -14.51 8.10 7.98
N GLU A 105 -14.17 6.81 7.95
CA GLU A 105 -13.53 6.12 9.10
C GLU A 105 -12.19 6.75 9.50
N MET A 106 -11.40 7.23 8.54
CA MET A 106 -10.15 7.95 8.82
C MET A 106 -10.42 9.29 9.53
N THR A 107 -11.52 9.97 9.18
CA THR A 107 -11.92 11.22 9.83
C THR A 107 -12.36 10.93 11.28
N ASP A 108 -13.21 9.92 11.48
CA ASP A 108 -13.64 9.47 12.80
C ASP A 108 -12.46 9.04 13.67
N PHE A 109 -11.47 8.37 13.07
CA PHE A 109 -10.25 7.96 13.77
C PHE A 109 -9.39 9.16 14.22
N ILE A 110 -9.25 10.19 13.38
CA ILE A 110 -8.53 11.42 13.76
C ILE A 110 -9.26 12.14 14.91
N GLU A 111 -10.58 12.24 14.84
CA GLU A 111 -11.39 12.85 15.91
C GLU A 111 -11.26 12.07 17.23
N PHE A 112 -11.23 10.73 17.15
CA PHE A 112 -10.99 9.87 18.29
C PHE A 112 -9.62 10.12 18.93
N ILE A 113 -8.55 10.23 18.15
CA ILE A 113 -7.20 10.56 18.66
C ILE A 113 -7.23 11.91 19.37
N LEU A 114 -7.82 12.93 18.77
CA LEU A 114 -7.91 14.27 19.35
C LEU A 114 -8.62 14.24 20.71
N LYS A 115 -9.74 13.50 20.79
CA LYS A 115 -10.51 13.35 22.03
C LYS A 115 -9.70 12.65 23.12
N GLU A 116 -9.16 11.45 22.84
CA GLU A 116 -8.40 10.66 23.80
C GLU A 116 -7.13 11.37 24.27
N ALA A 117 -6.43 12.04 23.35
CA ALA A 117 -5.24 12.78 23.67
C ALA A 117 -5.56 14.02 24.54
N ALA A 118 -6.66 14.73 24.26
CA ALA A 118 -7.11 15.84 25.08
C ALA A 118 -7.53 15.39 26.49
N GLU A 119 -8.22 14.24 26.62
CA GLU A 119 -8.55 13.65 27.93
C GLU A 119 -7.30 13.29 28.75
N ARG A 120 -6.20 12.96 28.07
CA ARG A 120 -4.89 12.67 28.67
C ARG A 120 -4.00 13.90 28.83
N GLY A 121 -4.50 15.09 28.50
CA GLY A 121 -3.81 16.37 28.71
C GLY A 121 -2.81 16.77 27.62
N VAL A 122 -2.85 16.14 26.45
CA VAL A 122 -2.03 16.54 25.29
C VAL A 122 -2.56 17.84 24.71
N VAL A 123 -1.67 18.81 24.51
CA VAL A 123 -2.01 20.10 23.88
C VAL A 123 -1.53 20.08 22.44
N PHE A 124 -2.47 20.13 21.49
CA PHE A 124 -2.15 20.19 20.07
C PHE A 124 -1.94 21.64 19.64
N ASN A 125 -0.77 21.92 19.06
CA ASN A 125 -0.53 23.19 18.38
C ASN A 125 -1.17 23.13 16.98
N ASP A 126 -2.21 23.94 16.76
CA ASP A 126 -2.82 24.05 15.44
C ASP A 126 -1.85 24.84 14.52
N PRO A 127 -1.37 24.25 13.40
CA PRO A 127 -0.49 24.95 12.48
C PRO A 127 -1.14 26.19 11.83
N ARG A 128 -2.47 26.36 11.95
CA ARG A 128 -3.17 27.59 11.52
C ARG A 128 -2.97 28.80 12.45
N GLN A 129 -2.35 28.62 13.61
CA GLN A 129 -2.08 29.71 14.55
C GLN A 129 -0.72 30.41 14.30
N HIS A 130 0.08 29.92 13.34
CA HIS A 130 1.38 30.48 12.99
C HIS A 130 1.34 31.56 11.88
N GLU A 131 0.21 32.26 11.69
CA GLU A 131 0.10 33.39 10.75
C GLU A 131 -0.14 34.76 11.43
N THR A 132 0.03 34.89 12.75
CA THR A 132 -0.14 36.20 13.40
C THR A 132 0.83 36.46 14.55
N ALA A 133 2.13 36.39 14.30
CA ALA A 133 3.15 37.10 15.08
C ALA A 133 4.45 37.21 14.28
N GLY A 134 4.64 38.33 13.59
CA GLY A 134 5.94 38.70 13.02
C GLY A 134 6.84 39.34 14.07
N SER A 135 8.15 39.06 13.98
CA SER A 135 9.28 40.01 14.12
C SER A 135 10.54 39.24 14.55
N ASP A 136 11.53 39.29 13.65
CA ASP A 136 12.97 39.39 13.92
C ASP A 136 13.60 38.47 14.97
N ASN A 137 14.35 37.47 14.49
CA ASN A 137 15.72 37.32 15.01
C ASN A 137 16.66 36.69 13.97
N SER A 138 17.70 37.45 13.63
CA SER A 138 18.93 36.94 13.03
C SER A 138 19.75 36.24 14.12
N GLY A 139 20.34 35.08 13.82
CA GLY A 139 21.23 34.42 14.77
C GLY A 139 21.69 33.05 14.29
N ASP A 140 22.91 33.02 13.75
CA ASP A 140 23.87 31.92 13.64
C ASP A 140 23.39 30.48 13.84
N ASN A 141 23.49 29.70 12.75
CA ASN A 141 23.51 28.25 12.79
C ASN A 141 24.99 27.79 12.77
N PRO A 142 25.54 27.16 13.82
CA PRO A 142 26.89 26.61 13.78
C PRO A 142 26.93 25.31 12.96
N PRO A 143 27.98 25.06 12.17
CA PRO A 143 28.10 23.82 11.40
C PRO A 143 28.67 22.70 12.28
N ALA A 144 28.15 21.49 12.13
CA ALA A 144 28.77 20.29 12.69
C ALA A 144 28.89 19.19 11.61
N PRO A 145 29.94 18.35 11.70
CA PRO A 145 30.67 17.84 10.54
C PRO A 145 30.39 16.36 10.23
N SER A 146 30.86 15.90 9.07
CA SER A 146 31.13 14.48 8.71
C SER A 146 32.63 14.35 8.37
N PRO A 147 33.27 13.17 8.16
CA PRO A 147 32.86 11.76 8.26
C PRO A 147 33.93 10.84 8.97
N GLU A 148 33.94 9.51 8.70
CA GLU A 148 34.94 8.42 9.00
C GLU A 148 34.63 7.56 10.26
N ASP A 149 34.72 6.22 10.34
CA ASP A 149 34.99 5.09 9.42
C ASP A 149 34.51 3.75 10.09
N GLU A 150 33.98 2.84 9.28
CA GLU A 150 33.75 1.35 9.32
C GLU A 150 34.06 0.43 10.56
N PRO A 151 33.46 -0.80 10.70
CA PRO A 151 33.43 -1.84 9.67
C PRO A 151 32.22 -2.80 9.55
N GLU A 152 32.25 -3.47 8.39
CA GLU A 152 31.41 -4.48 7.74
C GLU A 152 31.43 -5.89 8.39
N ALA A 153 30.31 -6.63 8.29
CA ALA A 153 30.24 -8.10 8.45
C ALA A 153 28.93 -8.65 7.77
N PRO A 154 28.83 -9.94 7.38
CA PRO A 154 28.93 -10.43 5.99
C PRO A 154 27.59 -10.91 5.37
N PRO A 155 27.57 -11.29 4.08
CA PRO A 155 26.35 -11.55 3.30
C PRO A 155 25.77 -12.95 3.56
N GLN A 156 24.45 -13.04 3.75
CA GLN A 156 23.74 -14.30 3.65
C GLN A 156 23.10 -14.46 2.27
N ALA A 157 23.40 -15.61 1.67
CA ALA A 157 23.09 -15.99 0.31
C ALA A 157 21.68 -16.58 0.15
N SER A 158 21.14 -16.36 -1.05
CA SER A 158 20.36 -17.29 -1.88
C SER A 158 19.09 -17.94 -1.32
N GLY A 159 17.95 -17.48 -1.86
CA GLY A 159 16.74 -18.27 -2.07
C GLY A 159 16.11 -17.88 -3.41
N SER A 160 16.49 -18.58 -4.48
CA SER A 160 15.95 -18.40 -5.82
C SER A 160 14.48 -18.82 -5.90
N SER A 161 13.59 -17.94 -6.35
CA SER A 161 12.29 -18.34 -6.91
C SER A 161 12.05 -17.57 -8.20
N ILE A 162 12.53 -18.14 -9.31
CA ILE A 162 12.15 -17.69 -10.65
C ILE A 162 10.71 -18.13 -10.86
N HIS A 163 9.74 -17.29 -10.50
CA HIS A 163 8.36 -17.45 -10.97
C HIS A 163 8.30 -16.90 -12.39
N THR A 164 8.27 -17.79 -13.37
CA THR A 164 8.15 -17.43 -14.79
C THR A 164 6.80 -16.79 -15.08
N ASP A 165 6.77 -15.79 -15.97
CA ASP A 165 5.55 -15.14 -16.49
C ASP A 165 4.40 -16.10 -16.81
N ALA A 166 4.75 -17.30 -17.25
CA ALA A 166 3.82 -18.39 -17.53
C ALA A 166 3.05 -18.79 -16.26
N GLU A 167 3.71 -19.09 -15.15
CA GLU A 167 3.07 -19.54 -13.91
C GLU A 167 2.18 -18.46 -13.29
N TRP A 168 2.59 -17.20 -13.38
CA TRP A 168 1.74 -16.08 -12.97
C TRP A 168 0.49 -15.98 -13.84
N LEU A 169 0.63 -16.12 -15.17
CA LEU A 169 -0.52 -16.14 -16.09
C LEU A 169 -1.47 -17.30 -15.81
N LYS A 170 -0.95 -18.47 -15.39
CA LYS A 170 -1.80 -19.61 -15.00
C LYS A 170 -2.62 -19.31 -13.76
N THR A 171 -1.98 -18.78 -12.73
CA THR A 171 -2.64 -18.37 -11.48
C THR A 171 -3.68 -17.28 -11.74
N ALA A 172 -3.33 -16.27 -12.55
CA ALA A 172 -4.25 -15.21 -12.96
C ALA A 172 -5.48 -15.76 -13.70
N ALA A 173 -5.29 -16.70 -14.63
CA ALA A 173 -6.38 -17.30 -15.38
C ALA A 173 -7.33 -18.12 -14.49
N ARG A 174 -6.79 -18.94 -13.58
CA ARG A 174 -7.60 -19.71 -12.62
C ARG A 174 -8.40 -18.80 -11.69
N MET A 175 -7.75 -17.77 -11.14
CA MET A 175 -8.40 -16.82 -10.23
C MET A 175 -9.53 -16.06 -10.93
N LEU A 176 -9.28 -15.53 -12.13
CA LEU A 176 -10.29 -14.78 -12.88
C LEU A 176 -11.44 -15.67 -13.35
N TRP A 177 -11.17 -16.93 -13.72
CA TRP A 177 -12.22 -17.87 -14.10
C TRP A 177 -13.06 -18.35 -12.90
N ALA A 178 -12.46 -18.59 -11.74
CA ALA A 178 -13.20 -18.94 -10.53
C ALA A 178 -14.17 -17.82 -10.10
N ALA A 179 -13.84 -16.56 -10.41
CA ALA A 179 -14.69 -15.41 -10.19
C ALA A 179 -15.74 -15.18 -11.29
N THR A 180 -15.71 -15.94 -12.40
CA THR A 180 -16.77 -15.87 -13.42
C THR A 180 -17.96 -16.72 -13.02
N ASN A 181 -18.96 -16.06 -12.45
CA ASN A 181 -20.26 -16.68 -12.20
C ASN A 181 -21.29 -16.12 -13.20
N THR A 182 -22.05 -17.02 -13.81
CA THR A 182 -23.15 -16.70 -14.74
C THR A 182 -24.52 -16.80 -14.06
N ASN A 183 -24.57 -17.20 -12.80
CA ASN A 183 -25.81 -17.32 -12.05
C ASN A 183 -25.97 -16.13 -11.06
N GLY A 184 -27.19 -15.64 -10.90
CA GLY A 184 -27.51 -14.56 -9.95
C GLY A 184 -27.39 -13.15 -10.56
N ASN A 185 -27.02 -12.17 -9.72
CA ASN A 185 -26.99 -10.76 -10.12
C ASN A 185 -25.69 -10.42 -10.87
N THR A 186 -25.81 -10.00 -12.12
CA THR A 186 -24.71 -9.58 -13.00
C THR A 186 -23.82 -8.50 -12.36
N ASP A 187 -24.39 -7.50 -11.70
CA ASP A 187 -23.62 -6.42 -11.09
C ASP A 187 -22.78 -6.90 -9.90
N ALA A 188 -23.33 -7.81 -9.09
CA ALA A 188 -22.60 -8.42 -7.99
C ALA A 188 -21.45 -9.30 -8.50
N ASN A 189 -21.69 -10.06 -9.57
CA ASN A 189 -20.68 -10.91 -10.21
C ASN A 189 -19.55 -10.07 -10.83
N LEU A 190 -19.86 -8.88 -11.37
CA LEU A 190 -18.86 -7.93 -11.86
C LEU A 190 -17.99 -7.34 -10.73
N VAL A 191 -18.58 -7.08 -9.56
CA VAL A 191 -17.83 -6.60 -8.39
C VAL A 191 -16.82 -7.66 -7.93
N VAL A 192 -17.23 -8.92 -7.85
CA VAL A 192 -16.35 -10.05 -7.49
C VAL A 192 -15.22 -10.20 -8.51
N LEU A 193 -15.53 -10.13 -9.81
CA LEU A 193 -14.52 -10.23 -10.87
C LEU A 193 -13.51 -9.06 -10.84
N ASN A 194 -13.97 -7.85 -10.50
CA ASN A 194 -13.10 -6.68 -10.34
C ASN A 194 -12.18 -6.78 -9.13
N ALA A 195 -12.71 -7.24 -7.99
CA ALA A 195 -11.91 -7.50 -6.79
C ALA A 195 -10.82 -8.55 -7.07
N GLN A 196 -11.18 -9.62 -7.80
CA GLN A 196 -10.22 -10.66 -8.15
C GLN A 196 -9.14 -10.18 -9.12
N ARG A 197 -9.46 -9.26 -10.03
CA ARG A 197 -8.46 -8.62 -10.90
C ARG A 197 -7.47 -7.76 -10.12
N LEU A 198 -7.91 -7.07 -9.06
CA LEU A 198 -7.03 -6.32 -8.18
C LEU A 198 -6.11 -7.28 -7.42
N ALA A 199 -6.64 -8.37 -6.86
CA ALA A 199 -5.86 -9.40 -6.18
C ALA A 199 -4.80 -10.07 -7.08
N VAL A 200 -5.10 -10.30 -8.36
CA VAL A 200 -4.12 -10.79 -9.35
C VAL A 200 -3.00 -9.76 -9.60
N GLY A 201 -3.30 -8.47 -9.49
CA GLY A 201 -2.31 -7.39 -9.56
C GLY A 201 -1.41 -7.31 -8.33
N ASP A 202 -1.96 -7.64 -7.15
CA ASP A 202 -1.23 -7.61 -5.87
C ASP A 202 -0.35 -8.84 -5.65
N LEU A 203 -0.58 -9.93 -6.40
CA LEU A 203 0.26 -11.14 -6.42
C LEU A 203 1.65 -10.94 -7.08
N VAL A 204 1.98 -9.73 -7.55
CA VAL A 204 3.17 -9.47 -8.37
C VAL A 204 4.44 -9.29 -7.52
N THR A 205 5.38 -10.21 -7.69
CA THR A 205 6.82 -10.02 -7.47
C THR A 205 7.44 -9.32 -8.69
N ASP A 206 8.46 -8.48 -8.50
CA ASP A 206 8.94 -7.43 -9.41
C ASP A 206 9.36 -7.83 -10.87
N ASP A 207 9.27 -9.09 -11.29
CA ASP A 207 9.85 -9.62 -12.54
C ASP A 207 8.83 -10.13 -13.60
N ILE A 208 7.62 -9.57 -13.67
CA ILE A 208 6.61 -9.98 -14.68
C ILE A 208 6.59 -9.07 -15.92
N THR A 209 6.74 -9.65 -17.12
CA THR A 209 6.80 -8.92 -18.40
C THR A 209 5.46 -8.23 -18.73
N GLN A 210 5.53 -7.04 -19.34
CA GLN A 210 4.34 -6.30 -19.79
C GLN A 210 3.43 -7.13 -20.72
N GLY A 211 4.02 -7.96 -21.60
CA GLY A 211 3.26 -8.87 -22.46
C GLY A 211 2.44 -9.93 -21.69
N ALA A 212 2.85 -10.32 -20.49
CA ALA A 212 2.05 -11.17 -19.61
C ALA A 212 0.89 -10.38 -18.99
N LYS A 213 1.14 -9.14 -18.53
CA LYS A 213 0.08 -8.24 -18.02
C LYS A 213 -0.99 -7.96 -19.07
N ASP A 214 -0.62 -7.79 -20.32
CA ASP A 214 -1.54 -7.56 -21.43
C ASP A 214 -2.42 -8.80 -21.71
N LYS A 215 -1.83 -10.00 -21.63
CA LYS A 215 -2.56 -11.28 -21.72
C LYS A 215 -3.54 -11.46 -20.57
N ALA A 216 -3.16 -11.15 -19.33
CA ALA A 216 -4.07 -11.13 -18.18
C ALA A 216 -5.19 -10.08 -18.32
N GLY A 217 -4.89 -8.95 -18.99
CA GLY A 217 -5.87 -7.96 -19.47
C GLY A 217 -6.94 -8.57 -20.38
N SER A 218 -6.51 -9.33 -21.38
CA SER A 218 -7.41 -10.03 -22.32
C SER A 218 -8.24 -11.10 -21.63
N ILE A 219 -7.65 -11.90 -20.74
CA ILE A 219 -8.36 -12.93 -19.96
C ILE A 219 -9.52 -12.32 -19.17
N TYR A 220 -9.27 -11.22 -18.43
CA TYR A 220 -10.33 -10.53 -17.69
C TYR A 220 -11.45 -9.99 -18.59
N ARG A 221 -11.11 -9.43 -19.76
CA ARG A 221 -12.15 -8.95 -20.70
C ARG A 221 -13.04 -10.09 -21.16
N THR A 222 -12.46 -11.24 -21.46
CA THR A 222 -13.21 -12.45 -21.82
C THR A 222 -14.07 -12.95 -20.65
N CYS A 223 -13.54 -12.98 -19.42
CA CYS A 223 -14.31 -13.28 -18.20
C CYS A 223 -15.50 -12.32 -18.01
N LYS A 224 -15.30 -11.03 -18.25
CA LYS A 224 -16.34 -10.00 -18.14
C LYS A 224 -17.47 -10.21 -19.15
N GLN A 225 -17.13 -10.60 -20.38
CA GLN A 225 -18.13 -10.92 -21.43
C GLN A 225 -18.98 -12.13 -21.07
N VAL A 226 -18.42 -13.11 -20.33
CA VAL A 226 -19.19 -14.26 -19.81
C VAL A 226 -20.16 -13.83 -18.72
N VAL A 227 -19.71 -13.01 -17.76
CA VAL A 227 -20.56 -12.46 -16.69
C VAL A 227 -21.68 -11.59 -17.24
N MET A 228 -21.43 -10.84 -18.32
CA MET A 228 -22.42 -10.03 -19.05
C MET A 228 -23.36 -10.85 -19.95
N HIS A 229 -23.22 -12.18 -19.99
CA HIS A 229 -23.96 -13.09 -20.89
C HIS A 229 -23.78 -12.80 -22.40
N GLU A 230 -22.74 -12.07 -22.79
CA GLU A 230 -22.43 -11.73 -24.18
C GLU A 230 -21.75 -12.88 -24.92
N THR A 231 -21.10 -13.80 -24.19
CA THR A 231 -20.36 -14.93 -24.76
C THR A 231 -20.62 -16.22 -23.97
N LYS A 232 -20.76 -17.34 -24.69
CA LYS A 232 -20.91 -18.66 -24.06
C LYS A 232 -19.64 -19.06 -23.30
N PRO A 233 -19.76 -19.65 -22.10
CA PRO A 233 -18.62 -19.98 -21.24
C PRO A 233 -17.63 -20.94 -21.93
N GLU A 234 -18.11 -21.86 -22.75
CA GLU A 234 -17.26 -22.81 -23.50
C GLU A 234 -16.28 -22.11 -24.44
N LYS A 235 -16.75 -21.13 -25.21
CA LYS A 235 -15.91 -20.35 -26.15
C LYS A 235 -14.96 -19.41 -25.41
N ALA A 236 -15.42 -18.86 -24.29
CA ALA A 236 -14.60 -17.97 -23.47
C ALA A 236 -13.44 -18.72 -22.80
N LEU A 237 -13.67 -19.94 -22.32
CA LEU A 237 -12.65 -20.79 -21.71
C LEU A 237 -11.54 -21.16 -22.72
N GLU A 238 -11.89 -21.48 -23.97
CA GLU A 238 -10.90 -21.71 -25.05
C GLU A 238 -9.98 -20.49 -25.28
N ILE A 239 -10.56 -19.28 -25.26
CA ILE A 239 -9.83 -18.03 -25.46
C ILE A 239 -8.90 -17.75 -24.26
N ILE A 240 -9.36 -18.00 -23.03
CA ILE A 240 -8.58 -17.81 -21.80
C ILE A 240 -7.40 -18.80 -21.76
N CYS A 241 -7.65 -20.07 -22.08
CA CYS A 241 -6.63 -21.11 -22.20
C CYS A 241 -5.55 -20.74 -23.23
N ARG A 242 -5.94 -20.20 -24.39
CA ARG A 242 -5.00 -19.72 -25.43
C ARG A 242 -4.12 -18.57 -24.93
N HIS A 243 -4.65 -17.68 -24.10
CA HIS A 243 -3.88 -16.56 -23.54
C HIS A 243 -2.96 -16.98 -22.40
N ALA A 244 -3.36 -17.95 -21.58
CA ALA A 244 -2.57 -18.45 -20.46
C ALA A 244 -1.56 -19.55 -20.85
N GLY A 245 -1.74 -20.17 -22.02
CA GLY A 245 -0.89 -21.27 -22.49
C GLY A 245 -1.15 -22.59 -21.76
N ILE A 246 -2.42 -22.87 -21.43
CA ILE A 246 -2.85 -24.02 -20.61
C ILE A 246 -3.94 -24.81 -21.34
N GLU A 247 -4.00 -26.12 -21.13
CA GLU A 247 -5.13 -26.95 -21.58
C GLU A 247 -6.41 -26.71 -20.76
N THR A 248 -7.58 -26.87 -21.40
CA THR A 248 -8.90 -26.61 -20.80
C THR A 248 -9.19 -27.39 -19.52
N LYS A 249 -8.52 -28.55 -19.33
CA LYS A 249 -8.64 -29.43 -18.16
C LYS A 249 -8.01 -28.89 -16.88
N GLU A 250 -7.14 -27.88 -16.93
CA GLU A 250 -6.45 -27.36 -15.74
C GLU A 250 -7.10 -26.10 -15.12
N ILE A 251 -8.11 -25.54 -15.80
CA ILE A 251 -8.85 -24.35 -15.35
C ILE A 251 -10.28 -24.71 -14.91
N GLY A 252 -10.90 -25.66 -15.60
CA GLY A 252 -12.12 -26.29 -15.11
C GLY A 252 -11.73 -27.35 -14.09
N GLY A 253 -11.75 -27.02 -12.80
CA GLY A 253 -11.79 -28.04 -11.76
C GLY A 253 -12.92 -29.01 -12.12
N GLU A 254 -12.60 -30.30 -12.19
CA GLU A 254 -13.61 -31.35 -12.25
C GLU A 254 -14.65 -31.08 -11.16
N ALA A 255 -15.92 -31.24 -11.56
CA ALA A 255 -17.08 -31.23 -10.68
C ALA A 255 -16.94 -32.26 -9.56
#